data_AF-A0A959WWT0-F1
#
_entry.id   AF-A0A959WWT0-F1
#
_cell.length_a   1.000
_cell.length_b   1.000
_cell.length_c   1.000
_cell.angle_alpha   90.00
_cell.angle_beta   90.00
_cell.angle_gamma   90.00
#
_symmetry.space_group_name_H-M   'P 1'
#
loop_
_entity.id
_entity.type
_entity.pdbx_description
1 polymer ?
#
loop_
_entity_poly.entity_id
_entity_poly.type
_entity_poly.pdbx_seq_one_letter_code
_entity_poly.pdbx_strand_id
1 'polypeptide(L)'
;MSHAFFRAPARSLPAVAACCALLAPGVASAAPVTFNSTGAPQTYTVPAGVTSVRVTAHGAQGGSGYGILPNGCPGGKGAEVRGTLAVTPGQTLYVLVGGVGTLGIYNTATPGGYNGGGSAGGVGGVGAWSGGGG
;
A
#
# COMPACT_ATOMS: atom_id res chain seq x y z
N MET A 1 3.44 8.17 -5.21
CA MET A 1 4.36 7.24 -4.52
C MET A 1 3.50 6.49 -3.53
N SER A 2 3.25 5.20 -3.77
CA SER A 2 2.35 4.38 -2.96
C SER A 2 3.16 3.62 -1.92
N HIS A 3 2.79 3.76 -0.65
CA HIS A 3 3.51 3.17 0.48
C HIS A 3 2.52 2.54 1.45
N ALA A 4 2.90 1.41 2.06
CA ALA A 4 2.17 0.80 3.18
C ALA A 4 3.06 0.74 4.43
N PHE A 5 2.59 1.23 5.58
CA PHE A 5 3.31 1.24 6.86
C PHE A 5 2.64 0.34 7.90
N PHE A 6 3.40 -0.48 8.64
CA PHE A 6 2.91 -1.30 9.77
C PHE A 6 3.51 -0.84 11.12
N ARG A 7 2.71 -0.61 12.18
CA ARG A 7 3.17 -0.28 13.56
C ARG A 7 2.43 -1.05 14.65
N ALA A 8 3.09 -1.62 15.65
CA ALA A 8 2.41 -2.27 16.79
C ALA A 8 1.93 -1.25 17.87
N PRO A 9 0.73 -1.38 18.44
CA PRO A 9 0.31 -0.59 19.61
C PRO A 9 0.73 -1.27 20.93
N ALA A 10 1.37 -0.52 21.82
CA ALA A 10 1.78 -1.02 23.14
C ALA A 10 0.59 -1.07 24.13
N ARG A 11 0.36 -2.21 24.78
CA ARG A 11 -0.56 -2.34 25.94
C ARG A 11 0.06 -3.22 27.03
N SER A 12 0.10 -2.68 28.25
CA SER A 12 0.73 -3.24 29.46
C SER A 12 -0.20 -4.19 30.23
N LEU A 13 0.33 -5.33 30.71
CA LEU A 13 -0.32 -6.26 31.67
C LEU A 13 0.64 -6.55 32.85
N PRO A 14 0.15 -6.79 34.09
CA PRO A 14 0.99 -7.01 35.26
C PRO A 14 1.29 -8.50 35.58
N ALA A 15 2.53 -8.73 36.04
CA ALA A 15 3.12 -9.72 36.97
C ALA A 15 2.68 -11.23 36.99
N VAL A 16 3.66 -12.15 37.07
CA VAL A 16 4.08 -12.91 38.29
C VAL A 16 5.22 -13.90 37.93
N ALA A 17 6.15 -14.08 38.86
CA ALA A 17 7.47 -14.69 38.74
C ALA A 17 7.51 -16.23 38.76
N ALA A 18 8.46 -16.82 38.02
CA ALA A 18 9.18 -18.03 38.40
C ALA A 18 10.54 -18.09 37.66
N CYS A 19 11.58 -18.49 38.37
CA CYS A 19 12.99 -18.45 37.99
C CYS A 19 13.30 -19.21 36.69
N CYS A 20 13.41 -18.48 35.58
CA CYS A 20 14.19 -18.80 34.39
C CYS A 20 14.48 -17.44 33.75
N ALA A 21 15.75 -17.14 33.46
CA ALA A 21 16.30 -15.83 33.08
C ALA A 21 15.25 -14.80 32.60
N LEU A 22 15.14 -13.67 33.31
CA LEU A 22 14.30 -12.54 32.93
C LEU A 22 14.66 -12.04 31.52
N LEU A 23 14.11 -12.68 30.49
CA LEU A 23 13.72 -11.97 29.28
C LEU A 23 12.49 -11.20 29.71
N ALA A 24 12.69 -9.95 30.14
CA ALA A 24 11.62 -8.96 30.06
C ALA A 24 10.95 -9.17 28.70
N PRO A 25 9.60 -9.25 28.59
CA PRO A 25 8.97 -9.21 27.29
C PRO A 25 9.36 -7.86 26.71
N GLY A 26 10.43 -7.87 25.90
CA GLY A 26 10.92 -6.70 25.21
C GLY A 26 9.72 -6.22 24.45
N VAL A 27 9.28 -4.99 24.76
CA VAL A 27 8.24 -4.33 23.99
C VAL A 27 8.74 -4.39 22.55
N ALA A 28 8.16 -5.27 21.75
CA ALA A 28 8.52 -5.44 20.35
C ALA A 28 7.97 -4.22 19.62
N SER A 29 8.61 -3.07 19.82
CA SER A 29 8.41 -1.88 19.02
C SER A 29 9.11 -2.14 17.69
N ALA A 30 8.48 -2.93 16.84
CA ALA A 30 8.94 -3.09 15.47
C ALA A 30 8.97 -1.70 14.81
N ALA A 31 10.14 -1.33 14.26
CA ALA A 31 10.25 -0.15 13.42
C ALA A 31 9.24 -0.25 12.26
N PRO A 32 8.67 0.89 11.81
CA PRO A 32 7.71 0.85 10.71
C PRO A 32 8.36 0.25 9.45
N VAL A 33 7.78 -0.84 8.96
CA VAL A 33 8.18 -1.46 7.69
C VAL A 33 7.39 -0.78 6.57
N THR A 34 8.09 -0.37 5.52
CA THR A 34 7.49 0.29 4.34
C THR A 34 7.56 -0.63 3.13
N PHE A 35 6.42 -0.83 2.48
CA PHE A 35 6.33 -1.57 1.22
C PHE A 35 6.04 -0.61 0.06
N ASN A 36 6.82 -0.72 -1.00
CA ASN A 36 6.65 0.05 -2.24
C ASN A 36 6.00 -0.84 -3.30
N SER A 37 5.27 -0.25 -4.25
CA SER A 37 4.70 -1.04 -5.35
C SER A 37 5.80 -1.72 -6.17
N THR A 38 5.67 -3.04 -6.30
CA THR A 38 6.51 -3.89 -7.15
C THR A 38 5.75 -4.42 -8.37
N GLY A 39 4.44 -4.13 -8.47
CA GLY A 39 3.54 -4.79 -9.44
C GLY A 39 3.23 -6.25 -9.11
N ALA A 40 3.61 -6.74 -7.92
CA ALA A 40 3.38 -8.10 -7.47
C ALA A 40 3.13 -8.16 -5.95
N PRO A 41 2.56 -9.26 -5.43
CA PRO A 41 2.38 -9.45 -3.99
C PRO A 41 3.72 -9.48 -3.25
N GLN A 42 3.76 -8.87 -2.07
CA GLN A 42 4.85 -8.95 -1.11
C GLN A 42 4.35 -9.60 0.19
N THR A 43 5.25 -10.03 1.06
CA THR A 43 4.89 -10.69 2.32
C THR A 43 5.49 -9.99 3.53
N TYR A 44 4.76 -10.05 4.64
CA TYR A 44 5.20 -9.60 5.96
C TYR A 44 4.88 -10.67 6.99
N THR A 45 5.90 -11.17 7.70
CA THR A 45 5.69 -12.08 8.83
C THR A 45 5.58 -11.28 10.10
N VAL A 46 4.49 -11.47 10.83
CA VAL A 46 4.24 -10.81 12.11
C VAL A 46 5.28 -11.26 13.14
N PRO A 47 6.04 -10.34 13.76
CA PRO A 47 7.04 -10.70 14.76
C PRO A 47 6.44 -11.40 15.98
N ALA A 48 7.27 -12.14 16.69
CA ALA A 48 6.89 -12.73 17.97
C ALA A 48 6.38 -11.64 18.94
N GLY A 49 5.30 -11.94 19.67
CA GLY A 49 4.71 -11.03 20.65
C GLY A 49 3.84 -9.89 20.08
N VAL A 50 3.72 -9.78 18.74
CA VAL A 50 2.84 -8.77 18.11
C VAL A 50 1.46 -9.37 17.84
N THR A 51 0.42 -8.77 18.42
CA THR A 51 -0.99 -9.17 18.25
C THR A 51 -1.84 -8.13 17.52
N SER A 52 -1.25 -7.00 17.18
CA SER A 52 -1.90 -5.93 16.44
C SER A 52 -0.90 -5.13 15.64
N VAL A 53 -1.31 -4.70 14.44
CA VAL A 53 -0.54 -3.82 13.57
C VAL A 53 -1.41 -2.69 13.05
N ARG A 54 -0.88 -1.47 13.04
CA ARG A 54 -1.48 -0.28 12.45
C ARG A 54 -0.96 -0.13 11.04
N VAL A 55 -1.88 -0.18 10.09
CA VAL A 55 -1.61 -0.04 8.66
C VAL A 55 -1.87 1.40 8.23
N THR A 56 -0.99 1.97 7.42
CA THR A 56 -1.25 3.20 6.65
C THR A 56 -0.95 2.88 5.20
N ALA A 57 -1.95 2.89 4.32
CA ALA A 57 -1.83 2.59 2.91
C ALA A 57 -2.09 3.84 2.09
N HIS A 58 -1.18 4.13 1.16
CA HIS A 58 -1.35 5.20 0.17
C HIS A 58 -1.61 4.59 -1.20
N GLY A 59 -2.76 4.90 -1.79
CA GLY A 59 -3.10 4.58 -3.17
C GLY A 59 -2.23 5.34 -4.16
N ALA A 60 -2.03 4.74 -5.33
CA ALA A 60 -1.31 5.34 -6.43
C ALA A 60 -2.14 6.40 -7.16
N GLN A 61 -1.46 7.30 -7.83
CA GLN A 61 -2.11 8.19 -8.79
C GLN A 61 -2.48 7.45 -10.08
N GLY A 62 -3.47 7.98 -10.81
CA GLY A 62 -3.69 7.63 -12.20
C GLY A 62 -2.53 8.05 -13.10
N GLY A 63 -2.47 7.46 -14.29
CA GLY A 63 -1.59 7.93 -15.35
C GLY A 63 -2.00 9.32 -15.81
N SER A 64 -1.05 10.11 -16.31
CA SER A 64 -1.39 11.35 -17.00
C SER A 64 -1.98 11.04 -18.37
N GLY A 65 -3.05 11.74 -18.75
CA GLY A 65 -3.64 11.65 -20.08
C GLY A 65 -2.70 12.18 -21.16
N TYR A 66 -2.94 11.74 -22.40
CA TYR A 66 -2.18 12.21 -23.56
C TYR A 66 -2.49 13.68 -23.84
N GLY A 67 -1.49 14.54 -23.74
CA GLY A 67 -1.64 15.98 -23.95
C GLY A 67 -1.49 16.37 -25.42
N ILE A 68 -2.59 16.80 -26.05
CA ILE A 68 -2.54 17.73 -27.20
C ILE A 68 -2.76 19.19 -26.79
N LEU A 69 -3.05 19.42 -25.51
CA LEU A 69 -3.08 20.74 -24.87
C LEU A 69 -1.76 20.97 -24.13
N PRO A 70 -1.27 22.22 -24.03
CA PRO A 70 0.11 22.54 -23.63
C PRO A 70 0.54 22.05 -22.23
N ASN A 71 -0.38 21.55 -21.40
CA ASN A 71 -0.13 21.22 -19.99
C ASN A 71 -0.41 19.74 -19.64
N GLY A 72 -0.84 18.91 -20.61
CA GLY A 72 -1.32 17.55 -20.34
C GLY A 72 -2.52 17.50 -19.37
N CYS A 73 -3.07 16.30 -19.14
CA CYS A 73 -4.10 16.08 -18.13
C CYS A 73 -3.52 15.21 -17.01
N PRO A 74 -3.16 15.77 -15.83
CA PRO A 74 -2.64 14.97 -14.73
C PRO A 74 -3.63 13.90 -14.28
N GLY A 75 -3.12 12.72 -13.94
CA GLY A 75 -3.94 11.65 -13.36
C GLY A 75 -4.49 12.02 -11.99
N GLY A 76 -5.63 11.43 -11.62
CA GLY A 76 -6.21 11.59 -10.28
C GLY A 76 -5.23 11.16 -9.19
N LYS A 77 -5.21 11.89 -8.06
CA LYS A 77 -4.37 11.53 -6.91
C LYS A 77 -4.92 10.29 -6.20
N GLY A 78 -4.04 9.50 -5.61
CA GLY A 78 -4.42 8.39 -4.75
C GLY A 78 -4.92 8.86 -3.38
N ALA A 79 -5.57 7.96 -2.65
CA ALA A 79 -6.10 8.20 -1.31
C ALA A 79 -5.15 7.63 -0.23
N GLU A 80 -5.29 8.11 1.01
CA GLU A 80 -4.63 7.51 2.17
C GLU A 80 -5.68 6.85 3.06
N VAL A 81 -5.43 5.60 3.47
CA VAL A 81 -6.28 4.85 4.39
C VAL A 81 -5.44 4.38 5.58
N ARG A 82 -5.97 4.55 6.79
CA ARG A 82 -5.33 4.07 8.03
C ARG A 82 -6.26 3.13 8.76
N GLY A 83 -5.71 2.09 9.37
CA GLY A 83 -6.47 1.13 10.16
C GLY A 83 -5.60 0.35 11.13
N THR A 84 -6.23 -0.34 12.07
CA THR A 84 -5.56 -1.27 12.97
C THR A 84 -6.10 -2.66 12.71
N LEU A 85 -5.21 -3.60 12.42
CA LEU A 85 -5.50 -4.98 12.15
C LEU A 85 -5.06 -5.83 13.35
N ALA A 86 -5.95 -6.68 13.86
CA ALA A 86 -5.58 -7.73 14.81
C ALA A 86 -4.85 -8.85 14.07
N VAL A 87 -3.75 -9.34 14.65
CA VAL A 87 -2.88 -10.35 14.04
C VAL A 87 -2.43 -11.37 15.07
N THR A 88 -1.89 -12.49 14.59
CA THR A 88 -1.25 -13.50 15.43
C THR A 88 0.27 -13.47 15.23
N PRO A 89 1.09 -13.64 16.28
CA PRO A 89 2.53 -13.81 16.13
C PRO A 89 2.86 -14.94 15.15
N GLY A 90 3.79 -14.70 14.22
CA GLY A 90 4.18 -15.65 13.17
C GLY A 90 3.23 -15.72 11.96
N GLN A 91 2.11 -14.99 11.97
CA GLN A 91 1.20 -14.91 10.83
C GLN A 91 1.89 -14.25 9.62
N THR A 92 1.70 -14.84 8.44
CA THR A 92 2.10 -14.21 7.17
C THR A 92 0.96 -13.35 6.64
N LEU A 93 1.24 -12.06 6.44
CA LEU A 93 0.35 -11.12 5.76
C LEU A 93 0.83 -10.91 4.32
N TYR A 94 -0.12 -10.88 3.40
CA TYR A 94 0.12 -10.47 2.02
C TYR A 94 -0.09 -8.98 1.88
N VAL A 95 0.89 -8.31 1.29
CA VAL A 95 0.89 -6.87 1.06
C VAL A 95 0.83 -6.63 -0.44
N LEU A 96 -0.29 -6.10 -0.91
CA LEU A 96 -0.51 -5.72 -2.31
C LEU A 96 -0.52 -4.19 -2.37
N VAL A 97 0.55 -3.60 -2.91
CA VAL A 97 0.69 -2.14 -2.98
C VAL A 97 0.30 -1.66 -4.38
N GLY A 98 -0.74 -0.82 -4.43
CA GLY A 98 -1.30 -0.27 -5.65
C GLY A 98 -0.27 0.45 -6.53
N GLY A 99 -0.38 0.24 -7.84
CA GLY A 99 0.53 0.79 -8.85
C GLY A 99 -0.04 2.01 -9.56
N VAL A 100 0.84 2.86 -10.10
CA VAL A 100 0.43 4.03 -10.91
C VAL A 100 -0.24 3.56 -12.20
N GLY A 101 -1.30 4.25 -12.62
CA GLY A 101 -1.97 3.97 -13.88
C GLY A 101 -1.11 4.28 -15.10
N THR A 102 -1.35 3.58 -16.21
CA THR A 102 -0.59 3.79 -17.45
C THR A 102 -0.87 5.16 -18.04
N LEU A 103 0.16 5.82 -18.57
CA LEU A 103 0.02 7.07 -19.30
C LEU A 103 -0.90 6.89 -20.51
N GLY A 104 -1.72 7.90 -20.79
CA GLY A 104 -2.56 7.93 -21.97
C GLY A 104 -1.72 7.90 -23.24
N ILE A 105 -2.11 7.08 -24.21
CA ILE A 105 -1.49 6.98 -25.54
C ILE A 105 -2.56 7.27 -26.58
N TYR A 106 -2.23 8.11 -27.58
CA TYR A 106 -3.18 8.53 -28.61
C TYR A 106 -3.90 7.33 -29.25
N ASN A 107 -5.24 7.40 -29.29
CA ASN A 107 -6.12 6.39 -29.88
C ASN A 107 -5.83 4.94 -29.42
N THR A 108 -5.38 4.76 -28.18
CA THR A 108 -4.97 3.46 -27.66
C THR A 108 -5.54 3.27 -26.26
N ALA A 109 -6.12 2.10 -25.98
CA ALA A 109 -6.55 1.73 -24.64
C ALA A 109 -5.33 1.52 -23.74
N THR A 110 -5.38 2.03 -22.51
CA THR A 110 -4.25 1.96 -21.58
C THR A 110 -4.67 1.24 -20.30
N PRO A 111 -3.88 0.27 -19.81
CA PRO A 111 -4.20 -0.46 -18.59
C PRO A 111 -4.22 0.44 -17.36
N GLY A 112 -5.07 0.11 -16.39
CA GLY A 112 -4.99 0.65 -15.04
C GLY A 112 -3.75 0.16 -14.28
N GLY A 113 -3.49 0.79 -13.14
CA GLY A 113 -2.43 0.43 -12.23
C GLY A 113 -2.74 -0.85 -11.44
N TYR A 114 -1.68 -1.55 -11.02
CA TYR A 114 -1.78 -2.78 -10.23
C TYR A 114 -2.68 -2.60 -8.99
N ASN A 115 -3.45 -3.64 -8.65
CA ASN A 115 -4.29 -3.73 -7.45
C ASN A 115 -5.42 -2.69 -7.30
N GLY A 116 -6.03 -2.21 -8.40
CA GLY A 116 -7.29 -1.45 -8.30
C GLY A 116 -7.58 -0.42 -9.40
N GLY A 117 -6.61 -0.14 -10.29
CA GLY A 117 -6.80 0.86 -11.34
C GLY A 117 -7.70 0.37 -12.48
N GLY A 118 -8.66 1.20 -12.88
CA GLY A 118 -9.47 0.97 -14.08
C GLY A 118 -8.70 1.27 -15.37
N SER A 119 -8.90 0.46 -16.41
CA SER A 119 -8.35 0.75 -17.74
C SER A 119 -9.08 1.91 -18.41
N ALA A 120 -8.35 2.69 -19.19
CA ALA A 120 -8.92 3.72 -20.04
C ALA A 120 -9.26 3.15 -21.42
N GLY A 121 -10.39 3.60 -21.99
CA GLY A 121 -10.74 3.33 -23.38
C GLY A 121 -9.90 4.17 -24.35
N GLY A 122 -9.62 3.60 -25.52
CA GLY A 122 -9.15 4.39 -26.67
C GLY A 122 -10.33 5.12 -27.29
N VAL A 123 -10.27 6.45 -27.38
CA VAL A 123 -11.24 7.23 -28.17
C VAL A 123 -10.50 7.93 -29.32
N GLY A 124 -11.13 7.97 -30.49
CA GLY A 124 -10.69 8.84 -31.58
C GLY A 124 -11.10 10.28 -31.31
N GLY A 125 -10.16 11.23 -31.29
CA GLY A 125 -10.42 12.64 -31.02
C GLY A 125 -9.43 13.30 -30.05
N VAL A 126 -9.78 14.50 -29.55
CA VAL A 126 -8.89 15.47 -28.87
C VAL A 126 -8.36 15.08 -27.47
N GLY A 127 -8.31 13.80 -27.12
CA GLY A 127 -7.67 13.36 -25.88
C GLY A 127 -7.60 11.85 -25.75
N ALA A 128 -6.45 11.34 -25.29
CA ALA A 128 -6.38 9.96 -24.82
C ALA A 128 -6.52 9.91 -23.31
N TRP A 129 -7.45 9.09 -22.85
CA TRP A 129 -7.67 8.77 -21.45
C TRP A 129 -6.52 7.91 -20.93
N SER A 130 -6.24 8.01 -19.64
CA SER A 130 -5.20 7.25 -18.95
C SER A 130 -5.79 6.24 -17.98
N GLY A 131 -5.02 5.20 -17.69
CA GLY A 131 -5.40 4.22 -16.66
C GLY A 131 -5.49 4.87 -15.28
N GLY A 132 -6.45 4.43 -14.47
CA GLY A 132 -6.55 4.79 -13.05
C GLY A 132 -5.42 4.17 -12.22
N GLY A 133 -5.09 4.76 -11.08
CA GLY A 133 -4.18 4.19 -10.09
C GLY A 133 -4.90 3.19 -9.19
N GLY A 134 -4.16 2.25 -8.59
CA GLY A 134 -4.65 1.31 -7.59
C GLY A 134 -4.28 1.68 -6.16
#